data_AF-A0A9X3RZV1-F1
#
_entry.id   AF-A0A9X3RZV1-F1
#
_cell.length_a   1.000
_cell.length_b   1.000
_cell.length_c   1.000
_cell.angle_alpha   90.00
_cell.angle_beta   90.00
_cell.angle_gamma   90.00
#
_symmetry.space_group_name_H-M   'P 1'
#
loop_
_entity.id
_entity.type
_entity.pdbx_description
1 polymer ?
#
loop_
_entity_poly.entity_id
_entity_poly.type
_entity_poly.pdbx_seq_one_letter_code
_entity_poly.pdbx_strand_id
1 'polypeptide(L)'
;MSEPTPLEDLVVNDRYWLGRGRELTTGSLTFRESAATALTGAVGWFWTVYTVAALVGVALADRDVGLAAGAALAAPALLLLIAYLTATWAALPVDIAFDPRDPLEIRAAHIGAVRALSRRLRITVGLLIVSAVAVAIAVTVTATMSPVTLGTFAARVDNTNTILIGGRFPPNADVQFVVRSSKPVYRAMALRVAGPKGDLDTRVNGVAGGTTYSVTAQWVQDKATYAVTREVKAS
;
A
#
# COMPACT_ATOMS: atom_id res chain seq x y z
N MET A 1 20.57 -49.10 -41.73
CA MET A 1 19.40 -49.11 -42.63
C MET A 1 18.17 -48.98 -41.75
N SER A 2 17.52 -47.82 -41.77
CA SER A 2 16.24 -47.62 -41.13
C SER A 2 15.19 -48.42 -41.92
N GLU A 3 14.43 -49.28 -41.24
CA GLU A 3 13.25 -49.89 -41.83
C GLU A 3 12.34 -48.78 -42.37
N PRO A 4 11.79 -48.91 -43.59
CA PRO A 4 10.86 -47.93 -44.12
C PRO A 4 9.64 -47.88 -43.21
N THR A 5 9.32 -46.69 -42.71
CA THR A 5 8.12 -46.44 -41.91
C THR A 5 6.92 -46.94 -42.72
N PRO A 6 6.13 -47.91 -42.20
CA PRO A 6 5.04 -48.48 -42.96
C PRO A 6 4.03 -47.38 -43.33
N LEU A 7 3.54 -47.39 -44.56
CA LEU A 7 2.68 -46.31 -45.13
C LEU A 7 1.40 -46.05 -44.30
N GLU A 8 0.99 -47.00 -43.48
CA GLU A 8 -0.07 -46.94 -42.48
C GLU A 8 0.19 -46.00 -41.29
N ASP A 9 1.44 -45.54 -41.11
CA ASP A 9 1.85 -44.47 -40.17
C ASP A 9 1.92 -43.08 -40.84
N LEU A 10 1.86 -43.01 -42.19
CA LEU A 10 1.77 -41.78 -42.99
C LEU A 10 0.31 -41.35 -43.25
N VAL A 11 -0.62 -42.30 -43.18
CA VAL A 11 -2.07 -42.04 -43.20
C VAL A 11 -2.49 -41.67 -41.78
N VAL A 12 -3.37 -40.68 -41.63
CA VAL A 12 -3.96 -40.28 -40.34
C VAL A 12 -4.69 -41.48 -39.71
N ASN A 13 -3.96 -42.29 -38.96
CA ASN A 13 -4.37 -43.54 -38.34
C ASN A 13 -5.02 -43.26 -36.97
N ASP A 14 -5.81 -44.19 -36.44
CA ASP A 14 -6.32 -44.16 -35.07
C ASP A 14 -5.22 -43.85 -34.04
N ARG A 15 -3.99 -44.34 -34.25
CA ARG A 15 -2.84 -43.98 -33.40
C ARG A 15 -2.52 -42.49 -33.39
N TYR A 16 -2.63 -41.81 -34.54
CA TYR A 16 -2.44 -40.37 -34.65
C TYR A 16 -3.51 -39.61 -33.86
N TRP A 17 -4.79 -39.97 -34.04
CA TRP A 17 -5.89 -39.33 -33.32
C TRP A 17 -5.87 -39.61 -31.82
N LEU A 18 -5.48 -40.82 -31.41
CA LEU A 18 -5.28 -41.18 -30.01
C LEU A 18 -4.09 -40.44 -29.39
N GLY A 19 -2.99 -40.29 -30.14
CA GLY A 19 -1.84 -39.48 -29.74
C GLY A 19 -2.22 -38.01 -29.56
N ARG A 20 -2.95 -37.44 -30.52
CA ARG A 20 -3.45 -36.06 -30.47
C ARG A 20 -4.43 -35.86 -29.32
N GLY A 21 -5.33 -36.81 -29.07
CA GLY A 21 -6.24 -36.80 -27.93
C GLY A 21 -5.47 -36.84 -26.61
N ARG A 22 -4.44 -37.69 -26.50
CA ARG A 22 -3.55 -37.74 -25.33
C ARG A 22 -2.85 -36.41 -25.10
N GLU A 23 -2.25 -35.80 -26.13
CA GLU A 23 -1.62 -34.48 -26.04
C GLU A 23 -2.58 -33.38 -25.57
N LEU A 24 -3.82 -33.37 -26.09
CA LEU A 24 -4.82 -32.39 -25.70
C LEU A 24 -5.25 -32.56 -24.24
N THR A 25 -5.41 -33.80 -23.79
CA THR A 25 -5.77 -34.10 -22.40
C THR A 25 -4.64 -33.77 -21.42
N THR A 26 -3.39 -34.18 -21.71
CA THR A 26 -2.24 -33.84 -20.85
C THR A 26 -1.95 -32.34 -20.86
N GLY A 27 -1.98 -31.71 -22.04
CA GLY A 27 -1.82 -30.26 -22.18
C GLY A 27 -2.87 -29.49 -21.38
N SER A 28 -4.13 -29.95 -21.37
CA SER A 28 -5.20 -29.29 -20.60
C SER A 28 -4.96 -29.28 -19.09
N LEU A 29 -4.33 -30.30 -18.53
CA LEU A 29 -3.93 -30.35 -17.12
C LEU A 29 -2.79 -29.37 -16.84
N THR A 30 -1.76 -29.38 -17.67
CA THR A 30 -0.61 -28.47 -17.53
C THR A 30 -1.02 -27.00 -17.66
N PHE A 31 -1.91 -26.67 -18.60
CA PHE A 31 -2.44 -25.30 -18.74
C PHE A 31 -3.22 -24.86 -17.50
N ARG A 32 -4.01 -25.75 -16.88
CA ARG A 32 -4.75 -25.45 -15.65
C ARG A 32 -3.82 -25.18 -14.48
N GLU A 33 -2.84 -26.04 -14.26
CA GLU A 33 -1.84 -25.87 -13.20
C GLU A 33 -1.03 -24.59 -13.38
N SER A 34 -0.65 -24.30 -14.62
CA SER A 34 0.09 -23.08 -14.97
C SER A 34 -0.74 -21.83 -14.72
N ALA A 35 -2.03 -21.84 -15.11
CA ALA A 35 -2.95 -20.72 -14.88
C ALA A 35 -3.23 -20.51 -13.38
N ALA A 36 -3.44 -21.59 -12.62
CA ALA A 36 -3.63 -21.52 -11.17
C ALA A 36 -2.40 -20.94 -10.48
N THR A 37 -1.21 -21.42 -10.84
CA THR A 37 0.08 -20.96 -10.30
C THR A 37 0.34 -19.50 -10.65
N ALA A 38 0.02 -19.08 -11.88
CA ALA A 38 0.16 -17.68 -12.29
C ALA A 38 -0.80 -16.77 -11.50
N LEU A 39 -2.05 -17.18 -11.31
CA LEU A 39 -3.05 -16.40 -10.55
C LEU A 39 -2.69 -16.31 -9.07
N THR A 40 -2.31 -17.41 -8.43
CA THR A 40 -1.90 -17.39 -7.02
C THR A 40 -0.59 -16.64 -6.83
N GLY A 41 0.37 -16.78 -7.75
CA GLY A 41 1.61 -16.00 -7.78
C GLY A 41 1.35 -14.50 -7.90
N ALA A 42 0.43 -14.09 -8.77
CA ALA A 42 0.04 -12.69 -8.91
C ALA A 42 -0.61 -12.13 -7.63
N VAL A 43 -1.51 -12.89 -7.00
CA VAL A 43 -2.09 -12.49 -5.70
C VAL A 43 -1.00 -12.35 -4.63
N GLY A 44 -0.05 -13.29 -4.58
CA GLY A 44 1.09 -13.22 -3.67
C GLY A 44 1.92 -11.95 -3.89
N TRP A 45 2.14 -11.56 -5.15
CA TRP A 45 2.87 -10.32 -5.45
C TRP A 45 2.09 -9.08 -4.95
N PHE A 46 0.79 -8.98 -5.24
CA PHE A 46 -0.01 -7.87 -4.74
C PHE A 46 -0.07 -7.82 -3.21
N TRP A 47 -0.04 -8.97 -2.53
CA TRP A 47 0.03 -9.03 -1.07
C TRP A 47 1.32 -8.40 -0.53
N THR A 48 2.47 -8.67 -1.17
CA THR A 48 3.75 -8.05 -0.78
C THR A 48 3.73 -6.53 -0.99
N VAL A 49 3.22 -6.06 -2.14
CA VAL A 49 3.10 -4.60 -2.39
C VAL A 49 2.19 -3.95 -1.34
N TYR A 50 1.03 -4.56 -1.10
CA TYR A 50 0.05 -4.07 -0.13
C TYR A 50 0.62 -4.03 1.29
N THR A 51 1.27 -5.09 1.76
CA THR A 51 1.82 -5.16 3.12
C THR A 51 2.90 -4.11 3.36
N VAL A 52 3.78 -3.85 2.38
CA VAL A 52 4.77 -2.78 2.47
C VAL A 52 4.09 -1.42 2.54
N ALA A 53 3.12 -1.16 1.66
CA ALA A 53 2.39 0.11 1.65
C ALA A 53 1.60 0.33 2.95
N ALA A 54 0.91 -0.70 3.44
CA ALA A 54 0.15 -0.65 4.68
C ALA A 54 1.08 -0.44 5.89
N LEU A 55 2.23 -1.10 5.94
CA LEU A 55 3.22 -0.90 7.01
C LEU A 55 3.72 0.54 7.03
N VAL A 56 4.08 1.08 5.86
CA VAL A 56 4.52 2.49 5.72
C VAL A 56 3.39 3.44 6.12
N GLY A 57 2.17 3.19 5.65
CA GLY A 57 0.98 3.98 6.00
C GLY A 57 0.70 4.00 7.49
N VAL A 58 0.70 2.83 8.14
CA VAL A 58 0.46 2.70 9.59
C VAL A 58 1.60 3.31 10.40
N ALA A 59 2.85 3.16 9.96
CA ALA A 59 4.00 3.76 10.64
C ALA A 59 3.99 5.30 10.53
N LEU A 60 3.43 5.86 9.45
CA LEU A 60 3.33 7.30 9.22
C LEU A 60 2.04 7.94 9.75
N ALA A 61 0.98 7.16 9.94
CA ALA A 61 -0.30 7.66 10.43
C ALA A 61 -0.30 7.77 11.96
N ASP A 62 -0.35 9.01 12.46
CA ASP A 62 -0.53 9.27 13.89
C ASP A 62 -1.98 8.93 14.27
N ARG A 63 -2.16 7.76 14.91
CA ARG A 63 -3.28 7.19 15.70
C ARG A 63 -4.76 7.42 15.35
N ASP A 64 -5.11 8.36 14.49
CA ASP A 64 -6.47 8.63 14.03
C ASP A 64 -6.50 8.47 12.51
N VAL A 65 -6.37 7.21 12.08
CA VAL A 65 -6.65 6.83 10.70
C VAL A 65 -8.14 7.04 10.51
N GLY A 66 -8.53 8.18 9.95
CA GLY A 66 -9.92 8.49 9.66
C GLY A 66 -10.59 7.31 8.95
N LEU A 67 -11.88 7.08 9.25
CA LEU A 67 -12.60 5.86 8.84
C LEU A 67 -12.46 5.54 7.34
N ALA A 68 -12.40 6.57 6.49
CA ALA A 68 -12.14 6.43 5.05
C ALA A 68 -10.74 5.88 4.72
N ALA A 69 -9.69 6.36 5.38
CA ALA A 69 -8.33 5.85 5.22
C ALA A 69 -8.20 4.42 5.80
N GLY A 70 -8.88 4.13 6.91
CA GLY A 70 -8.93 2.80 7.49
C GLY A 70 -9.62 1.79 6.57
N ALA A 71 -10.74 2.18 5.95
CA ALA A 71 -11.41 1.38 4.94
C ALA A 71 -10.55 1.18 3.67
N ALA A 72 -9.87 2.24 3.20
CA ALA A 72 -8.97 2.15 2.05
C ALA A 72 -7.77 1.21 2.30
N LEU A 73 -7.31 1.10 3.55
CA LEU A 73 -6.29 0.14 3.96
C LEU A 73 -6.84 -1.27 4.16
N ALA A 74 -8.06 -1.45 4.67
CA ALA A 74 -8.62 -2.78 4.95
C ALA A 74 -9.22 -3.47 3.70
N ALA A 75 -9.82 -2.70 2.79
CA ALA A 75 -10.49 -3.25 1.60
C ALA A 75 -9.58 -4.08 0.69
N PRO A 76 -8.33 -3.67 0.38
CA PRO A 76 -7.42 -4.48 -0.42
C PRO A 76 -7.11 -5.84 0.21
N ALA A 77 -6.98 -5.91 1.55
CA ALA A 77 -6.74 -7.18 2.23
C ALA A 77 -7.89 -8.17 2.05
N LEU A 78 -9.14 -7.71 2.22
CA LEU A 78 -10.33 -8.52 1.98
C LEU A 78 -10.43 -8.95 0.52
N LEU A 79 -10.22 -8.02 -0.41
CA LEU A 79 -10.28 -8.31 -1.85
C LEU A 79 -9.23 -9.32 -2.28
N LEU A 80 -7.98 -9.18 -1.82
CA LEU A 80 -6.91 -10.13 -2.10
C LEU A 80 -7.17 -11.50 -1.49
N LEU A 81 -7.77 -11.57 -0.29
CA LEU A 81 -8.19 -12.84 0.30
C LEU A 81 -9.26 -13.54 -0.56
N ILE A 82 -10.28 -12.80 -1.01
CA ILE A 82 -11.31 -13.35 -1.90
C ILE A 82 -10.70 -13.73 -3.26
N ALA A 83 -9.73 -12.96 -3.78
CA ALA A 83 -8.97 -13.30 -4.99
C ALA A 83 -8.18 -14.59 -4.86
N TYR A 84 -7.55 -14.81 -3.70
CA TYR A 84 -6.87 -16.06 -3.41
C TYR A 84 -7.83 -17.25 -3.36
N LEU A 85 -8.95 -17.11 -2.64
CA LEU A 85 -9.97 -18.16 -2.53
C LEU A 85 -10.63 -18.48 -3.88
N THR A 86 -10.88 -17.47 -4.72
CA THR A 86 -11.42 -17.68 -6.07
C THR A 86 -10.39 -18.23 -7.05
N ALA A 87 -9.10 -17.91 -6.90
CA ALA A 87 -8.03 -18.52 -7.68
C ALA A 87 -7.87 -20.01 -7.35
N THR A 88 -7.88 -20.36 -6.07
CA THR A 88 -7.86 -21.77 -5.64
C THR A 88 -9.11 -22.51 -6.09
N TRP A 89 -10.30 -21.91 -5.98
CA TRP A 89 -11.54 -22.49 -6.50
C TRP A 89 -11.54 -22.68 -8.04
N ALA A 90 -10.95 -21.75 -8.79
CA ALA A 90 -10.82 -21.86 -10.23
C ALA A 90 -9.86 -22.99 -10.65
N ALA A 91 -8.93 -23.39 -9.78
CA ALA A 91 -8.02 -24.51 -10.00
C ALA A 91 -8.66 -25.88 -9.73
N LEU A 92 -9.77 -25.93 -8.99
CA LEU A 92 -10.44 -27.19 -8.67
C LEU A 92 -11.07 -27.84 -9.92
N PRO A 93 -11.08 -29.18 -9.99
CA PRO A 93 -11.74 -29.90 -11.07
C PRO A 93 -13.25 -29.60 -11.12
N VAL A 94 -13.87 -29.90 -12.27
CA VAL A 94 -15.31 -29.77 -12.49
C VAL A 94 -15.84 -31.17 -12.75
N ASP A 95 -16.55 -31.72 -11.77
CA ASP A 95 -17.16 -33.04 -11.89
C ASP A 95 -18.48 -32.92 -12.66
N ILE A 96 -18.57 -33.60 -13.80
CA ILE A 96 -19.76 -33.70 -14.62
C ILE A 96 -19.99 -35.17 -14.91
N ALA A 97 -21.17 -35.69 -14.54
CA ALA A 97 -21.58 -37.03 -14.89
C ALA A 97 -21.93 -37.11 -16.37
N PHE A 98 -21.52 -38.19 -17.03
CA PHE A 98 -21.86 -38.51 -18.42
C PHE A 98 -21.83 -40.03 -18.61
N ASP A 99 -22.61 -40.55 -19.56
CA ASP A 99 -22.48 -41.95 -19.99
C ASP A 99 -21.24 -42.12 -20.87
N PRO A 100 -20.26 -42.96 -20.50
CA PRO A 100 -19.07 -43.21 -21.31
C PRO A 100 -19.35 -43.93 -22.63
N ARG A 101 -20.57 -44.46 -22.84
CA ARG A 101 -20.97 -45.18 -24.06
C ARG A 101 -21.54 -44.27 -25.15
N ASP A 102 -21.98 -43.05 -24.79
CA ASP A 102 -22.55 -42.10 -25.75
C ASP A 102 -21.54 -40.99 -26.10
N PRO A 103 -21.01 -40.98 -27.35
CA PRO A 103 -20.06 -39.94 -27.78
C PRO A 103 -20.65 -38.52 -27.76
N LEU A 104 -21.97 -38.36 -27.90
CA LEU A 104 -22.63 -37.05 -27.85
C LEU A 104 -22.65 -36.52 -26.41
N GLU A 105 -22.89 -37.39 -25.41
CA GLU A 105 -22.83 -37.00 -24.01
C GLU A 105 -21.41 -36.63 -23.57
N ILE A 106 -20.40 -37.38 -24.00
CA ILE A 106 -18.98 -37.04 -23.74
C ILE A 106 -18.66 -35.65 -24.27
N ARG A 107 -19.10 -35.34 -25.50
CA ARG A 107 -18.88 -34.02 -26.11
C ARG A 107 -19.62 -32.92 -25.35
N ALA A 108 -20.86 -33.15 -24.95
CA ALA A 108 -21.66 -32.20 -24.19
C ALA A 108 -21.03 -31.92 -22.80
N ALA A 109 -20.60 -32.97 -22.10
CA ALA A 109 -19.91 -32.88 -20.81
C ALA A 109 -18.60 -32.10 -20.92
N HIS A 110 -17.79 -32.36 -21.95
CA HIS A 110 -16.55 -31.62 -22.20
C HIS A 110 -16.82 -30.12 -22.43
N ILE A 111 -17.76 -29.77 -23.31
CA ILE A 111 -18.12 -28.37 -23.58
C ILE A 111 -18.64 -27.69 -22.30
N GLY A 112 -19.44 -28.41 -21.50
CA GLY A 112 -19.92 -27.96 -20.19
C GLY A 112 -18.77 -27.65 -19.24
N ALA A 113 -17.82 -28.58 -19.10
CA ALA A 113 -16.63 -28.42 -18.25
C ALA A 113 -15.78 -27.21 -18.66
N VAL A 114 -15.54 -27.05 -19.97
CA VAL A 114 -14.78 -25.92 -20.51
C VAL A 114 -15.48 -24.60 -20.21
N ARG A 115 -16.79 -24.49 -20.48
CA ARG A 115 -17.56 -23.26 -20.20
C ARG A 115 -17.57 -22.92 -18.71
N ALA A 116 -17.76 -23.91 -17.84
CA ALA A 116 -17.73 -23.73 -16.40
C ALA A 116 -16.38 -23.15 -15.98
N LEU A 117 -15.28 -23.77 -16.40
CA LEU A 117 -13.93 -23.32 -16.04
C LEU A 117 -13.60 -21.94 -16.61
N SER A 118 -13.94 -21.66 -17.88
CA SER A 118 -13.77 -20.32 -18.46
C SER A 118 -14.57 -19.25 -17.73
N ARG A 119 -15.73 -19.61 -17.14
CA ARG A 119 -16.49 -18.68 -16.29
C ARG A 119 -15.79 -18.46 -14.95
N ARG A 120 -15.29 -19.53 -14.29
CA ARG A 120 -14.50 -19.40 -13.05
C ARG A 120 -13.31 -18.48 -13.24
N LEU A 121 -12.52 -18.72 -14.30
CA LEU A 121 -11.32 -17.96 -14.60
C LEU A 121 -11.62 -16.49 -14.90
N ARG A 122 -12.70 -16.18 -15.64
CA ARG A 122 -13.13 -14.78 -15.87
C ARG A 122 -13.51 -14.06 -14.57
N ILE A 123 -14.19 -14.74 -13.65
CA ILE A 123 -14.53 -14.18 -12.34
C ILE A 123 -13.25 -13.89 -11.56
N THR A 124 -12.32 -14.84 -11.49
CA THR A 124 -11.05 -14.68 -10.77
C THR A 124 -10.21 -13.53 -11.35
N VAL A 125 -10.09 -13.45 -12.68
CA VAL A 125 -9.36 -12.35 -13.34
C VAL A 125 -10.02 -11.00 -13.04
N GLY A 126 -11.35 -10.91 -13.13
CA GLY A 126 -12.07 -9.68 -12.78
C GLY A 126 -11.82 -9.26 -11.33
N LEU A 127 -11.85 -10.21 -10.40
CA LEU A 127 -11.59 -9.94 -8.99
C LEU A 127 -10.14 -9.53 -8.71
N LEU A 128 -9.19 -10.12 -9.42
CA LEU A 128 -7.77 -9.76 -9.34
C LEU A 128 -7.53 -8.32 -9.85
N ILE A 129 -8.19 -7.92 -10.93
CA ILE A 129 -8.13 -6.54 -11.44
C ILE A 129 -8.71 -5.57 -10.39
N VAL A 130 -9.88 -5.86 -9.82
CA VAL A 130 -10.49 -5.04 -8.77
C VAL A 130 -9.56 -4.94 -7.55
N SER A 131 -8.92 -6.04 -7.16
CA SER A 131 -7.96 -6.06 -6.06
C SER A 131 -6.73 -5.20 -6.37
N ALA A 132 -6.19 -5.29 -7.58
CA ALA A 132 -5.05 -4.48 -8.01
C ALA A 132 -5.35 -2.98 -7.95
N VAL A 133 -6.55 -2.57 -8.40
CA VAL A 133 -7.01 -1.17 -8.31
C VAL A 133 -7.12 -0.73 -6.84
N ALA A 134 -7.69 -1.57 -5.97
CA ALA A 134 -7.78 -1.27 -4.55
C ALA A 134 -6.39 -1.10 -3.89
N VAL A 135 -5.43 -1.98 -4.23
CA VAL A 135 -4.04 -1.84 -3.76
C VAL A 135 -3.42 -0.54 -4.26
N ALA A 136 -3.61 -0.18 -5.53
CA ALA A 136 -3.08 1.07 -6.08
C ALA A 136 -3.67 2.31 -5.37
N ILE A 137 -4.97 2.29 -5.05
CA ILE A 137 -5.61 3.35 -4.26
C ILE A 137 -4.98 3.43 -2.87
N ALA A 138 -4.83 2.30 -2.17
CA ALA A 138 -4.22 2.25 -0.84
C ALA A 138 -2.80 2.82 -0.85
N VAL A 139 -1.97 2.40 -1.82
CA VAL A 139 -0.61 2.94 -2.03
C VAL A 139 -0.64 4.46 -2.24
N THR A 140 -1.56 4.96 -3.07
CA THR A 140 -1.69 6.39 -3.36
C THR A 140 -2.08 7.19 -2.11
N VAL A 141 -3.03 6.68 -1.31
CA VAL A 141 -3.41 7.29 -0.04
C VAL A 141 -2.21 7.34 0.90
N THR A 142 -1.48 6.23 1.06
CA THR A 142 -0.30 6.20 1.94
C THR A 142 0.83 7.11 1.46
N ALA A 143 1.03 7.25 0.15
CA ALA A 143 2.06 8.14 -0.40
C ALA A 143 1.72 9.63 -0.25
N THR A 144 0.44 9.97 -0.13
CA THR A 144 -0.04 11.36 0.03
C THR A 144 -0.24 11.75 1.49
N MET A 145 -0.20 10.79 2.41
CA MET A 145 -0.16 11.07 3.85
C MET A 145 1.12 11.82 4.20
N SER A 146 0.96 13.01 4.77
CA SER A 146 2.11 13.82 5.20
C SER A 146 2.73 13.20 6.45
N PRO A 147 4.06 13.03 6.49
CA PRO A 147 4.73 12.49 7.68
C PRO A 147 4.51 13.40 8.89
N VAL A 148 4.39 12.81 10.07
CA VAL A 148 4.31 13.53 11.35
C VAL A 148 5.52 14.45 11.46
N THR A 149 5.26 15.76 11.47
CA THR A 149 6.33 16.74 11.68
C THR A 149 6.63 16.79 13.16
N LEU A 150 7.63 16.03 13.61
CA LEU A 150 8.27 16.26 14.91
C LEU A 150 8.68 17.72 14.93
N GLY A 151 8.09 18.52 15.81
CA GLY A 151 8.19 19.98 15.77
C GLY A 151 9.65 20.44 15.63
N THR A 152 9.95 21.19 14.58
CA THR A 152 11.27 21.79 14.36
C THR A 152 11.13 23.29 14.28
N PHE A 153 12.04 24.02 14.92
CA PHE A 153 12.08 25.47 14.81
C PHE A 153 13.51 25.99 14.73
N ALA A 154 13.62 27.14 14.09
CA ALA A 154 14.78 27.98 14.07
C ALA A 154 14.44 29.29 14.77
N ALA A 155 15.43 29.86 15.46
CA ALA A 155 15.31 31.17 16.06
C ALA A 155 16.54 31.99 15.68
N ARG A 156 16.34 33.25 15.29
CA ARG A 156 17.39 34.17 14.88
C ARG A 156 17.11 35.56 15.46
N VAL A 157 18.15 36.25 15.92
CA VAL A 157 18.05 37.66 16.29
C VAL A 157 18.15 38.52 15.02
N ASP A 158 17.19 39.41 14.84
CA ASP A 158 17.18 40.43 13.80
C ASP A 158 17.81 41.75 14.29
N ASN A 159 18.25 42.58 13.36
CA ASN A 159 18.92 43.87 13.60
C ASN A 159 18.03 44.87 14.37
N THR A 160 16.74 44.57 14.49
CA THR A 160 15.72 45.38 15.18
C THR A 160 15.56 45.03 16.66
N ASN A 161 16.50 44.31 17.28
CA ASN A 161 16.39 43.83 18.67
C ASN A 161 15.15 42.93 18.88
N THR A 162 14.84 42.12 17.86
CA THR A 162 13.74 41.15 17.87
C THR A 162 14.26 39.75 17.60
N ILE A 163 13.74 38.74 18.29
CA ILE A 163 13.98 37.33 17.95
C ILE A 163 12.86 36.90 17.01
N LEU A 164 13.24 36.53 15.79
CA LEU A 164 12.39 35.85 14.83
C LEU A 164 12.42 34.36 15.12
N ILE A 165 11.25 33.77 15.35
CA ILE A 165 11.10 32.34 15.57
C ILE A 165 10.21 31.82 14.44
N GLY A 166 10.76 30.92 13.64
CA GLY A 166 10.05 30.27 12.54
C GLY A 166 10.22 28.76 12.66
N GLY A 167 9.15 28.01 12.43
CA GLY A 167 9.21 26.56 12.54
C GLY A 167 7.99 25.85 11.99
N ARG A 168 8.08 24.53 11.96
CA ARG A 168 6.96 23.64 11.71
C ARG A 168 6.63 22.85 12.96
N PHE A 169 5.36 22.90 13.33
CA PHE A 169 4.78 22.21 14.47
C PHE A 169 3.56 21.41 13.99
N PRO A 170 2.99 20.53 14.84
CA PRO A 170 1.74 19.86 14.48
C PRO A 170 0.64 20.90 14.13
N PRO A 171 -0.18 20.64 13.08
CA PRO A 171 -1.21 21.57 12.65
C PRO A 171 -2.16 21.95 13.79
N ASN A 172 -2.48 23.24 13.93
CA ASN A 172 -3.35 23.77 14.98
C ASN A 172 -2.88 23.51 16.42
N ALA A 173 -1.61 23.13 16.62
CA ALA A 173 -1.07 22.97 17.97
C ALA A 173 -0.87 24.32 18.67
N ASP A 174 -1.20 24.35 19.96
CA ASP A 174 -0.80 25.42 20.85
C ASP A 174 0.69 25.30 21.16
N VAL A 175 1.47 26.25 20.67
CA VAL A 175 2.92 26.31 20.86
C VAL A 175 3.26 27.49 21.77
N GLN A 176 3.87 27.17 22.91
CA GLN A 176 4.36 28.12 23.88
C GLN A 176 5.87 28.32 23.70
N PHE A 177 6.26 29.53 23.33
CA PHE A 177 7.66 29.94 23.26
C PHE A 177 8.06 30.63 24.55
N VAL A 178 9.13 30.15 25.18
CA VAL A 178 9.74 30.75 26.36
C VAL A 178 11.15 31.18 25.98
N VAL A 179 11.40 32.49 26.03
CA VAL A 179 12.73 33.08 25.76
C VAL A 179 13.34 33.50 27.09
N ARG A 180 14.56 33.07 27.36
CA ARG A 180 15.31 33.41 28.59
C ARG A 180 16.71 33.91 28.27
N SER A 181 17.18 34.90 29.03
CA SER A 181 18.60 35.25 29.11
C SER A 181 19.01 35.39 30.57
N SER A 182 20.25 35.01 30.87
CA SER A 182 20.86 35.13 32.20
C SER A 182 21.48 36.50 32.43
N LYS A 183 21.89 37.24 31.39
CA LYS A 183 22.60 38.53 31.50
C LYS A 183 22.35 39.41 30.26
N PRO A 184 21.49 40.45 30.32
CA PRO A 184 20.60 40.82 31.43
C PRO A 184 19.53 39.75 31.69
N VAL A 185 18.98 39.72 32.90
CA VAL A 185 17.84 38.83 33.22
C VAL A 185 16.66 39.25 32.36
N TYR A 186 16.31 38.40 31.40
CA TYR A 186 15.20 38.63 30.48
C TYR A 186 14.36 37.37 30.40
N ARG A 187 13.03 37.52 30.48
CA ARG A 187 12.08 36.43 30.30
C ARG A 187 10.89 36.93 29.50
N ALA A 188 10.64 36.31 28.36
CA ALA A 188 9.45 36.53 27.56
C ALA A 188 8.74 35.23 27.27
N MET A 189 7.43 35.31 27.12
CA MET A 189 6.57 34.17 26.82
C MET A 189 5.59 34.56 25.72
N ALA A 190 5.49 33.74 24.69
CA ALA A 190 4.55 33.94 23.59
C ALA A 190 3.80 32.63 23.34
N LEU A 191 2.47 32.66 23.47
CA LEU A 191 1.61 31.57 23.04
C LEU A 191 1.13 31.85 21.62
N ARG A 192 1.25 30.86 20.75
CA ARG A 192 0.86 30.95 19.34
C ARG A 192 0.25 29.62 18.90
N VAL A 193 -0.70 29.71 17.98
CA VAL A 193 -1.32 28.53 17.36
C VAL A 193 -0.64 28.32 16.02
N ALA A 194 -0.17 27.10 15.76
CA ALA A 194 0.40 26.75 14.46
C ALA A 194 -0.68 26.80 13.38
N GLY A 195 -0.33 27.25 12.17
CA GLY A 195 -1.28 27.31 11.07
C GLY A 195 -1.82 25.93 10.66
N PRO A 196 -2.80 25.89 9.74
CA PRO A 196 -3.39 24.64 9.25
C PRO A 196 -2.38 23.68 8.58
N LYS A 197 -1.24 24.22 8.13
CA LYS A 197 -0.12 23.48 7.53
C LYS A 197 1.02 23.20 8.52
N GLY A 198 0.86 23.57 9.79
CA GLY A 198 1.90 23.47 10.82
C GLY A 198 2.93 24.60 10.82
N ASP A 199 2.90 25.50 9.83
CA ASP A 199 3.82 26.63 9.77
C ASP A 199 3.48 27.66 10.88
N LEU A 200 4.49 28.13 11.58
CA LEU A 200 4.37 29.14 12.64
C LEU A 200 5.55 30.09 12.59
N ASP A 201 5.23 31.37 12.39
CA ASP A 201 6.17 32.48 12.51
C ASP A 201 5.74 33.42 13.62
N THR A 202 6.65 33.74 14.54
CA THR A 202 6.41 34.69 15.61
C THR A 202 7.64 35.55 15.88
N ARG A 203 7.41 36.68 16.53
CA ARG A 203 8.45 37.63 16.90
C ARG A 203 8.38 37.92 18.39
N VAL A 204 9.55 38.00 19.03
CA VAL A 204 9.69 38.39 20.44
C VAL A 204 10.57 39.63 20.50
N ASN A 205 9.99 40.73 20.98
CA ASN A 205 10.65 42.05 21.01
C ASN A 205 11.35 42.31 22.35
N GLY A 206 12.30 43.25 22.36
CA GLY A 206 12.95 43.72 23.59
C GLY A 206 14.22 42.97 23.94
N VAL A 207 14.97 42.57 22.91
CA VAL A 207 16.16 41.74 23.01
C VAL A 207 17.39 42.66 23.01
N ALA A 208 18.23 42.59 24.04
CA ALA A 208 19.50 43.32 24.07
C ALA A 208 20.56 42.66 23.17
N GLY A 209 21.31 43.48 22.42
CA GLY A 209 22.45 43.05 21.61
C GLY A 209 23.59 42.42 22.45
N GLY A 210 24.42 41.60 21.81
CA GLY A 210 25.58 40.95 22.46
C GLY A 210 25.26 39.89 23.51
N THR A 211 23.99 39.48 23.63
CA THR A 211 23.49 38.56 24.65
C THR A 211 23.08 37.21 24.04
N THR A 212 23.30 36.11 24.76
CA THR A 212 22.80 34.77 24.38
C THR A 212 21.43 34.51 25.01
N TYR A 213 20.47 34.07 24.19
CA TYR A 213 19.11 33.74 24.58
C TYR A 213 18.87 32.24 24.40
N SER A 214 18.23 31.59 25.38
CA SER A 214 17.64 30.27 25.20
C SER A 214 16.16 30.41 24.84
N VAL A 215 15.81 29.88 23.68
CA VAL A 215 14.43 29.83 23.17
C VAL A 215 13.95 28.39 23.32
N THR A 216 12.94 28.17 24.15
CA THR A 216 12.29 26.88 24.32
C THR A 216 10.91 26.93 23.69
N ALA A 217 10.64 26.06 22.73
CA ALA A 217 9.31 25.81 22.19
C ALA A 217 8.70 24.61 22.93
N GLN A 218 7.52 24.78 23.49
CA GLN A 218 6.75 23.72 24.15
C GLN A 218 5.40 23.57 23.47
N TRP A 219 4.96 22.34 23.23
CA TRP A 219 3.64 22.05 22.70
C TRP A 219 3.10 20.74 23.27
N VAL A 220 1.79 20.58 23.22
CA VAL A 220 1.13 19.34 23.61
C VAL A 220 0.71 18.61 22.33
N GLN A 221 1.10 17.35 22.21
CA GLN A 221 0.65 16.45 21.16
C GLN A 221 0.33 15.10 21.83
N ASP A 222 -0.86 14.57 21.59
CA ASP A 222 -1.32 13.27 22.12
C ASP A 222 -1.15 13.08 23.63
N LYS A 223 -1.47 14.13 24.39
CA LYS A 223 -1.34 14.20 25.87
C LYS A 223 0.11 14.14 26.37
N ALA A 224 1.10 14.08 25.48
CA ALA A 224 2.50 14.25 25.80
C ALA A 224 2.91 15.71 25.58
N THR A 225 3.72 16.25 26.49
CA THR A 225 4.32 17.58 26.36
C THR A 225 5.70 17.43 25.75
N TYR A 226 5.90 18.10 24.62
CA TYR A 226 7.19 18.17 23.93
C TYR A 226 7.83 19.52 24.22
N ALA A 227 9.15 19.53 24.39
CA ALA A 227 9.93 20.74 24.60
C ALA A 227 11.25 20.66 23.82
N VAL A 228 11.52 21.67 23.01
CA VAL A 228 12.78 21.79 22.26
C VAL A 228 13.41 23.14 22.60
N THR A 229 14.68 23.12 22.99
CA THR A 229 15.43 24.34 23.35
C THR A 229 16.53 24.61 22.33
N ARG A 230 16.67 25.87 21.93
CA ARG A 230 17.73 26.37 21.04
C ARG A 230 18.38 27.59 21.66
N GLU A 231 19.70 27.68 21.54
CA GLU A 231 20.44 28.88 21.91
C GLU A 231 20.64 29.78 20.70
N VAL A 232 20.44 31.08 20.89
CA VAL A 232 20.60 32.10 19.86
C VAL A 232 21.42 33.25 20.42
N LYS A 233 22.47 33.64 19.73
CA LYS A 233 23.31 34.77 20.12
C LYS A 233 22.90 36.02 19.35
N ALA A 234 22.65 37.11 20.05
CA ALA A 234 22.52 38.43 19.44
C ALA A 234 23.92 38.92 19.04
N SER A 235 24.12 39.14 17.73
CA SER A 235 25.35 39.74 17.18
C SER A 235 25.45 41.22 17.52
#